data_AF-A0A7X3Z7K6-F1
#
_entry.id   AF-A0A7X3Z7K6-F1
#
_cell.length_a   1.000
_cell.length_b   1.000
_cell.length_c   1.000
_cell.angle_alpha   90.00
_cell.angle_beta   90.00
_cell.angle_gamma   90.00
#
_symmetry.space_group_name_H-M   'P 1'
#
loop_
_entity.id
_entity.type
_entity.pdbx_description
1 polymer ?
#
loop_
_entity_poly.entity_id
_entity_poly.type
_entity_poly.pdbx_seq_one_letter_code
_entity_poly.pdbx_strand_id
1 'polypeptide(L)'
;MPEETARAWYISEEKLEPRLGQRHEEDIAEFEQPLSPGRDAVRAHADLERWSPAESVAAFLLRHPEHRHAIRRVQVCRNAPYAEIHDNTIGASMLPIDMMRAKLSFFGATHFDPKSDRWVRIRMYAGAPYPGDLDSGNCEDWVYPELVA
;
A
#
# COMPACT_ATOMS: atom_id res chain seq x y z
N MET A 1 -8.32 -7.68 16.77
CA MET A 1 -7.85 -7.09 18.03
C MET A 1 -7.61 -5.59 17.83
N PRO A 2 -7.70 -4.73 18.86
CA PRO A 2 -7.50 -3.29 18.72
C PRO A 2 -6.16 -2.89 18.08
N GLU A 3 -5.09 -3.66 18.30
CA GLU A 3 -3.77 -3.40 17.70
C GLU A 3 -3.76 -3.51 16.16
N GLU A 4 -4.54 -4.44 15.60
CA GLU A 4 -4.61 -4.67 14.14
C GLU A 4 -5.37 -3.57 13.40
N THR A 5 -6.04 -2.69 14.13
CA THR A 5 -6.75 -1.53 13.57
C THR A 5 -6.43 -0.24 14.33
N ALA A 6 -5.26 -0.16 14.95
CA ALA A 6 -4.88 0.94 15.84
C ALA A 6 -4.77 2.30 15.11
N ARG A 7 -4.51 2.30 13.81
CA ARG A 7 -4.31 3.52 13.02
C ARG A 7 -5.49 3.79 12.08
N ALA A 8 -5.62 5.05 11.65
CA ALA A 8 -6.49 5.44 10.56
C ALA A 8 -5.77 6.45 9.64
N TRP A 9 -5.85 6.21 8.33
CA TRP A 9 -5.43 7.18 7.32
C TRP A 9 -6.57 8.14 7.07
N TYR A 10 -6.32 9.44 7.06
CA TYR A 10 -7.35 10.47 6.80
C TYR A 10 -6.73 11.65 6.02
N ILE A 11 -7.55 12.52 5.44
CA ILE A 11 -7.08 13.77 4.84
C ILE A 11 -7.29 14.89 5.85
N SER A 12 -6.24 15.64 6.18
CA SER A 12 -6.36 16.82 7.02
C SER A 12 -7.09 17.94 6.28
N GLU A 13 -8.08 18.55 6.91
CA GLU A 13 -8.77 19.72 6.34
C GLU A 13 -7.82 20.92 6.19
N GLU A 14 -7.01 21.20 7.22
CA GLU A 14 -6.07 22.33 7.21
C GLU A 14 -4.99 22.22 6.13
N LYS A 15 -4.39 21.04 5.99
CA LYS A 15 -3.21 20.85 5.12
C LYS A 15 -3.53 20.18 3.79
N LEU A 16 -4.73 19.62 3.63
CA LEU A 16 -5.17 18.86 2.45
C LEU A 16 -4.22 17.72 2.06
N GLU A 17 -3.55 17.15 3.06
CA GLU A 17 -2.56 16.09 2.91
C GLU A 17 -2.98 14.83 3.68
N PRO A 18 -2.61 13.63 3.21
CA PRO A 18 -2.77 12.39 3.97
C PRO A 18 -2.07 12.45 5.32
N ARG A 19 -2.78 12.01 6.36
CA ARG A 19 -2.32 11.86 7.73
C ARG A 19 -2.57 10.45 8.23
N LEU A 20 -1.82 10.07 9.26
CA LEU A 20 -1.95 8.81 9.95
C LEU A 20 -2.07 9.09 11.45
N GLY A 21 -3.25 8.87 12.02
CA GLY A 21 -3.54 9.10 13.43
C GLY A 21 -3.84 7.81 14.18
N GLN A 22 -4.01 7.93 15.49
CA GLN A 22 -4.42 6.87 16.41
C GLN A 22 -5.95 6.77 16.44
N ARG A 23 -6.48 5.70 15.86
CA ARG A 23 -7.94 5.51 15.69
C ARG A 23 -8.71 5.57 17.00
N HIS A 24 -8.14 5.03 18.06
CA HIS A 24 -8.82 4.85 19.35
C HIS A 24 -8.61 6.02 20.31
N GLU A 25 -7.76 6.99 19.94
CA GLU A 25 -7.43 8.16 20.76
C GLU A 25 -7.94 9.47 20.12
N GLU A 26 -8.06 9.49 18.79
CA GLU A 26 -8.44 10.65 18.00
C GLU A 26 -9.80 10.42 17.33
N ASP A 27 -10.61 11.47 17.21
CA ASP A 27 -11.91 11.43 16.51
C ASP A 27 -11.71 11.51 14.98
N ILE A 28 -11.08 10.47 14.43
CA ILE A 28 -10.68 10.40 13.02
C ILE A 28 -11.28 9.19 12.29
N ALA A 29 -11.98 8.31 13.00
CA ALA A 29 -12.44 7.04 12.46
C ALA A 29 -13.45 7.22 11.32
N GLU A 30 -14.31 8.24 11.37
CA GLU A 30 -15.27 8.55 10.31
C GLU A 30 -14.61 9.09 9.02
N PHE A 31 -13.43 9.69 9.16
CA PHE A 31 -12.66 10.27 8.05
C PHE A 31 -11.67 9.28 7.42
N GLU A 32 -11.73 8.00 7.85
CA GLU A 32 -10.83 6.97 7.37
C GLU A 32 -10.90 6.81 5.83
N GLN A 33 -9.74 6.85 5.20
CA GLN A 33 -9.55 6.52 3.80
C GLN A 33 -9.50 5.00 3.60
N PRO A 34 -9.91 4.47 2.42
CA PRO A 34 -9.92 3.03 2.12
C PRO A 34 -8.51 2.48 1.83
N LEU A 35 -7.62 2.63 2.82
CA LEU A 35 -6.23 2.21 2.84
C LEU A 35 -6.02 1.11 3.88
N SER A 36 -6.98 0.19 4.00
CA SER A 36 -6.92 -0.98 4.88
C SER A 36 -7.35 -2.26 4.14
N PRO A 37 -6.69 -2.61 3.01
CA PRO A 37 -7.13 -3.66 2.10
C PRO A 37 -7.28 -5.03 2.78
N GLY A 38 -6.38 -5.39 3.71
CA GLY A 38 -6.47 -6.66 4.44
C GLY A 38 -7.73 -6.75 5.32
N ARG A 39 -8.02 -5.71 6.11
CA ARG A 39 -9.23 -5.66 6.94
C ARG A 39 -10.50 -5.72 6.09
N ASP A 40 -10.54 -4.93 5.02
CA ASP A 40 -11.71 -4.84 4.17
C ASP A 40 -11.94 -6.15 3.39
N ALA A 41 -10.86 -6.84 2.98
CA ALA A 41 -10.93 -8.18 2.39
C ALA A 41 -11.44 -9.22 3.39
N VAL A 42 -10.98 -9.21 4.65
CA VAL A 42 -11.47 -10.11 5.70
C VAL A 42 -12.96 -9.91 5.95
N ARG A 43 -13.43 -8.66 6.01
CA ARG A 43 -14.85 -8.34 6.16
C ARG A 43 -15.68 -8.85 4.98
N ALA A 44 -15.24 -8.56 3.76
CA ALA A 44 -15.90 -9.05 2.56
C ALA A 44 -15.94 -10.58 2.50
N HIS A 45 -14.85 -11.24 2.90
CA HIS A 45 -14.76 -12.69 2.95
C HIS A 45 -15.76 -13.30 3.93
N ALA A 46 -15.88 -12.75 5.14
CA ALA A 46 -16.81 -13.25 6.16
C ALA A 46 -18.28 -13.19 5.72
N ASP A 47 -18.67 -12.17 4.95
CA ASP A 47 -20.02 -12.08 4.38
C ASP A 47 -20.19 -13.00 3.16
N LEU A 48 -19.14 -13.15 2.34
CA LEU A 48 -19.13 -14.10 1.23
C LEU A 48 -19.24 -15.55 1.68
N GLU A 49 -18.67 -15.94 2.82
CA GLU A 49 -18.81 -17.30 3.38
C GLU A 49 -20.27 -17.69 3.64
N ARG A 50 -21.13 -16.69 3.86
CA ARG A 50 -22.57 -16.86 4.09
C ARG A 50 -23.40 -16.68 2.83
N TRP A 51 -22.76 -16.29 1.73
CA TRP A 51 -23.40 -16.03 0.45
C TRP A 51 -23.45 -17.31 -0.39
N SER A 52 -24.55 -17.50 -1.13
CA SER A 52 -24.67 -18.67 -2.00
C SER A 52 -23.63 -18.62 -3.12
N PRO A 53 -22.79 -19.67 -3.32
CA PRO A 53 -21.82 -19.69 -4.41
C PRO A 53 -22.48 -19.78 -5.80
N ALA A 54 -23.79 -20.07 -5.86
CA ALA A 54 -24.57 -20.06 -7.10
C ALA A 54 -25.03 -18.64 -7.50
N GLU A 55 -24.96 -17.67 -6.58
CA GLU A 55 -25.35 -16.29 -6.85
C GLU A 55 -24.18 -15.43 -7.34
N SER A 56 -24.51 -14.41 -8.13
CA SER A 56 -23.49 -13.55 -8.73
C SER A 56 -22.87 -12.57 -7.71
N VAL A 57 -21.63 -12.16 -7.98
CA VAL A 57 -20.97 -11.06 -7.25
C VAL A 57 -21.76 -9.75 -7.37
N ALA A 58 -22.49 -9.53 -8.46
CA ALA A 58 -23.35 -8.36 -8.62
C ALA A 58 -24.50 -8.35 -7.60
N ALA A 59 -25.16 -9.50 -7.39
CA ALA A 59 -26.21 -9.65 -6.38
C ALA A 59 -25.65 -9.45 -4.96
N PHE A 60 -24.47 -10.01 -4.68
CA PHE A 60 -23.75 -9.78 -3.42
C PHE A 60 -23.50 -8.29 -3.17
N LEU A 61 -22.95 -7.55 -4.15
CA LEU A 61 -22.64 -6.12 -4.03
C LEU A 61 -23.86 -5.18 -4.04
N LEU A 62 -25.03 -5.67 -4.44
CA LEU A 62 -26.30 -4.98 -4.23
C LEU A 62 -26.75 -5.08 -2.76
N ARG A 63 -26.53 -6.23 -2.13
CA ARG A 63 -26.86 -6.47 -0.72
C ARG A 63 -25.82 -5.88 0.25
N HIS A 64 -24.55 -5.93 -0.15
CA HIS A 64 -23.38 -5.51 0.63
C HIS A 64 -22.55 -4.46 -0.15
N PRO A 65 -23.08 -3.25 -0.35
CA PRO A 65 -22.40 -2.19 -1.12
C PRO A 65 -21.07 -1.74 -0.48
N GLU A 66 -20.89 -1.93 0.82
CA GLU A 66 -19.65 -1.64 1.56
C GLU A 66 -18.44 -2.41 1.03
N HIS A 67 -18.64 -3.59 0.42
CA HIS A 67 -17.55 -4.45 -0.06
C HIS A 67 -17.08 -4.14 -1.49
N ARG A 68 -17.69 -3.16 -2.17
CA ARG A 68 -17.39 -2.85 -3.58
C ARG A 68 -15.91 -2.61 -3.86
N HIS A 69 -15.25 -1.85 -2.99
CA HIS A 69 -13.82 -1.55 -3.14
C HIS A 69 -12.96 -2.80 -2.93
N ALA A 70 -13.23 -3.60 -1.88
CA ALA A 70 -12.50 -4.82 -1.60
C ALA A 70 -12.63 -5.85 -2.75
N ILE A 71 -13.85 -6.10 -3.22
CA ILE A 71 -14.11 -7.04 -4.32
C ILE A 71 -13.41 -6.58 -5.62
N ARG A 72 -13.46 -5.30 -5.95
CA ARG A 72 -12.75 -4.76 -7.11
C ARG A 72 -11.24 -5.00 -7.00
N ARG A 73 -10.64 -4.78 -5.82
CA ARG A 73 -9.21 -5.01 -5.59
C ARG A 73 -8.83 -6.47 -5.76
N VAL A 74 -9.63 -7.40 -5.21
CA VAL A 74 -9.42 -8.85 -5.39
C VAL A 74 -9.45 -9.25 -6.87
N GLN A 75 -10.41 -8.73 -7.64
CA GLN A 75 -10.51 -8.99 -9.07
C GLN A 75 -9.31 -8.44 -9.85
N VAL A 76 -8.77 -7.28 -9.47
CA VAL A 76 -7.54 -6.71 -10.05
C VAL A 76 -6.33 -7.57 -9.72
N CYS A 77 -6.18 -8.01 -8.46
CA CYS A 77 -5.05 -8.82 -8.01
C CYS A 77 -4.94 -10.15 -8.76
N ARG A 78 -6.05 -10.70 -9.26
CA ARG A 78 -6.06 -11.90 -10.11
C ARG A 78 -5.20 -11.73 -11.37
N ASN A 79 -5.14 -10.53 -11.94
CA ASN A 79 -4.42 -10.25 -13.18
C ASN A 79 -3.13 -9.44 -12.95
N ALA A 80 -2.92 -8.94 -11.73
CA ALA A 80 -1.78 -8.09 -11.38
C ALA A 80 -1.27 -8.45 -9.96
N PRO A 81 -0.33 -9.41 -9.83
CA PRO A 81 0.13 -9.91 -8.55
C PRO A 81 0.76 -8.87 -7.61
N TYR A 82 1.23 -7.75 -8.17
CA TYR A 82 1.86 -6.64 -7.43
C TYR A 82 0.95 -5.40 -7.34
N ALA A 83 -0.34 -5.53 -7.62
CA ALA A 83 -1.29 -4.40 -7.56
C ALA A 83 -1.69 -3.98 -6.15
N GLU A 84 -1.24 -4.70 -5.13
CA GLU A 84 -1.67 -4.50 -3.73
C GLU A 84 -0.49 -4.49 -2.76
N ILE A 85 -0.61 -3.69 -1.70
CA ILE A 85 0.33 -3.72 -0.58
C ILE A 85 -0.03 -4.90 0.33
N HIS A 86 0.90 -5.84 0.47
CA HIS A 86 0.73 -7.02 1.32
C HIS A 86 1.23 -6.75 2.75
N ASP A 87 0.60 -5.78 3.42
CA ASP A 87 0.92 -5.41 4.80
C ASP A 87 -0.33 -4.85 5.52
N ASN A 88 -0.35 -4.87 6.85
CA ASN A 88 -1.39 -4.23 7.64
C ASN A 88 -1.11 -2.73 7.78
N THR A 89 -1.56 -1.97 6.79
CA THR A 89 -1.43 -0.50 6.71
C THR A 89 -2.19 0.27 7.80
N ILE A 90 -2.90 -0.39 8.71
CA ILE A 90 -3.57 0.25 9.85
C ILE A 90 -3.23 -0.38 11.21
N GLY A 91 -2.26 -1.29 11.25
CA GLY A 91 -1.80 -1.95 12.47
C GLY A 91 -0.91 -1.05 13.33
N ALA A 92 -0.81 -1.37 14.62
CA ALA A 92 0.06 -0.66 15.57
C ALA A 92 1.55 -0.79 15.22
N SER A 93 1.95 -1.98 14.74
CA SER A 93 3.33 -2.30 14.33
C SER A 93 3.72 -1.75 12.96
N MET A 94 2.79 -1.17 12.20
CA MET A 94 3.06 -0.65 10.87
C MET A 94 4.04 0.53 10.92
N LEU A 95 5.01 0.49 10.02
CA LEU A 95 6.02 1.53 9.83
C LEU A 95 5.76 2.26 8.49
N PRO A 96 5.33 3.54 8.50
CA PRO A 96 5.08 4.29 7.27
C PRO A 96 6.28 4.34 6.32
N ILE A 97 7.51 4.24 6.84
CA ILE A 97 8.73 4.16 6.04
C ILE A 97 8.75 2.98 5.07
N ASP A 98 8.10 1.84 5.36
CA ASP A 98 8.17 0.68 4.47
C ASP A 98 7.39 0.93 3.17
N MET A 99 6.21 1.54 3.27
CA MET A 99 5.47 2.00 2.09
C MET A 99 6.23 3.10 1.33
N MET A 100 6.88 4.03 2.04
CA MET A 100 7.70 5.05 1.39
C MET A 100 8.89 4.45 0.64
N ARG A 101 9.59 3.46 1.23
CA ARG A 101 10.71 2.77 0.60
C ARG A 101 10.28 2.08 -0.69
N ALA A 102 9.16 1.36 -0.66
CA ALA A 102 8.58 0.73 -1.85
C ALA A 102 8.30 1.77 -2.94
N LYS A 103 7.57 2.84 -2.61
CA LYS A 103 7.25 3.91 -3.57
C LYS A 103 8.50 4.58 -4.15
N LEU A 104 9.46 4.90 -3.31
CA LEU A 104 10.69 5.59 -3.71
C LEU A 104 11.59 4.71 -4.59
N SER A 105 11.57 3.39 -4.40
CA SER A 105 12.33 2.46 -5.26
C SER A 105 11.94 2.57 -6.74
N PHE A 106 10.66 2.81 -7.05
CA PHE A 106 10.19 3.05 -8.41
C PHE A 106 10.70 4.37 -9.02
N PHE A 107 11.18 5.31 -8.20
CA PHE A 107 11.73 6.58 -8.66
C PHE A 107 13.25 6.59 -8.75
N GLY A 108 13.90 5.42 -8.66
CA GLY A 108 15.36 5.31 -8.70
C GLY A 108 16.04 5.66 -7.37
N ALA A 109 15.29 5.63 -6.26
CA ALA A 109 15.87 5.74 -4.93
C ALA A 109 16.60 4.45 -4.54
N THR A 110 17.79 4.62 -4.01
CA THR A 110 18.69 3.56 -3.54
C THR A 110 19.21 3.90 -2.14
N HIS A 111 19.88 2.92 -1.52
CA HIS A 111 20.61 3.11 -0.26
C HIS A 111 19.77 3.72 0.87
N PHE A 112 18.63 3.08 1.15
CA PHE A 112 17.69 3.48 2.19
C PHE A 112 18.31 3.38 3.58
N ASP A 113 18.42 4.51 4.25
CA ASP A 113 19.00 4.66 5.59
C ASP A 113 17.92 5.25 6.52
N PRO A 114 17.14 4.40 7.23
CA PRO A 114 16.10 4.83 8.15
C PRO A 114 16.70 5.63 9.31
N LYS A 115 15.99 6.68 9.70
CA LYS A 115 16.43 7.59 10.75
C LYS A 115 15.36 7.79 11.83
N SER A 116 14.11 7.48 11.48
CA SER A 116 13.01 7.19 12.40
C SER A 116 11.95 6.37 11.65
N ASP A 117 10.87 5.99 12.33
CA ASP A 117 9.72 5.29 11.73
C ASP A 117 8.96 6.12 10.67
N ARG A 118 9.31 7.41 10.52
CA ARG A 118 8.68 8.34 9.56
C ARG A 118 9.70 9.09 8.69
N TRP A 119 11.00 8.90 8.90
CA TRP A 119 12.03 9.57 8.13
C TRP A 119 13.09 8.59 7.64
N VAL A 120 13.28 8.56 6.32
CA VAL A 120 14.27 7.72 5.65
C VAL A 120 15.11 8.59 4.73
N ARG A 121 16.43 8.42 4.80
CA ARG A 121 17.38 9.05 3.87
C ARG A 121 17.59 8.12 2.68
N ILE A 122 17.66 8.70 1.49
CA ILE A 122 17.86 7.97 0.23
C ILE A 122 18.94 8.63 -0.63
N ARG A 123 19.42 7.88 -1.63
CA ARG A 123 20.20 8.40 -2.74
C ARG A 123 19.47 8.12 -4.04
N MET A 124 19.17 9.16 -4.82
CA MET A 124 18.52 9.01 -6.13
C MET A 124 19.59 8.74 -7.20
N TYR A 125 19.33 7.79 -8.09
CA TYR A 125 20.15 7.52 -9.29
C TYR A 125 21.65 7.31 -9.00
N ALA A 126 21.98 6.71 -7.85
CA ALA A 126 23.36 6.45 -7.49
C ALA A 126 24.00 5.48 -8.50
N GLY A 127 25.07 5.90 -9.16
CA GLY A 127 25.76 5.11 -10.18
C GLY A 127 25.06 5.05 -11.54
N ALA A 128 23.94 5.74 -11.72
CA ALA A 128 23.24 5.76 -13.02
C ALA A 128 24.07 6.49 -14.09
N PRO A 129 24.02 6.04 -15.36
CA PRO A 129 24.56 6.81 -16.48
C PRO A 129 23.92 8.20 -16.58
N TYR A 130 24.65 9.15 -17.14
CA TYR A 130 24.05 10.44 -17.46
C TYR A 130 22.97 10.28 -18.54
N PRO A 131 21.95 11.15 -18.60
CA PRO A 131 20.88 11.03 -19.58
C PRO A 131 21.33 10.95 -21.04
N GLY A 132 22.46 11.58 -21.39
CA GLY A 132 23.03 11.51 -22.75
C GLY A 132 23.79 10.22 -23.06
N ASP A 133 24.18 9.48 -22.03
CA ASP A 133 24.91 8.22 -22.13
C ASP A 133 23.99 7.00 -21.94
N LEU A 134 22.69 7.21 -21.71
CA LEU A 134 21.71 6.13 -21.55
C LEU A 134 21.51 5.38 -22.87
N ASP A 135 21.62 4.07 -22.81
CA ASP A 135 21.31 3.16 -23.90
C ASP A 135 20.62 1.89 -23.40
N SER A 136 20.17 1.04 -24.32
CA SER A 136 19.49 -0.22 -23.98
C SER A 136 20.35 -1.24 -23.23
N GLY A 137 21.67 -1.04 -23.19
CA GLY A 137 22.61 -1.90 -22.47
C GLY A 137 22.91 -1.45 -21.05
N ASN A 138 22.61 -0.19 -20.68
CA ASN A 138 22.94 0.36 -19.36
C ASN A 138 21.74 0.92 -18.58
N CYS A 139 20.55 0.98 -19.20
CA CYS A 139 19.38 1.62 -18.61
C CYS A 139 18.56 0.77 -17.63
N GLU A 140 18.84 -0.53 -17.47
CA GLU A 140 18.04 -1.39 -16.57
C GLU A 140 18.82 -1.80 -15.32
N ASP A 141 20.07 -2.25 -15.53
CA ASP A 141 20.79 -3.00 -14.50
C ASP A 141 21.80 -2.18 -13.68
N TRP A 142 21.91 -0.85 -13.91
CA TRP A 142 22.95 -0.01 -13.29
C TRP A 142 22.94 -0.04 -11.75
N VAL A 143 21.78 -0.33 -11.16
CA VAL A 143 21.58 -0.36 -9.70
C VAL A 143 22.11 -1.64 -9.07
N TYR A 144 22.29 -2.70 -9.86
CA TYR A 144 22.78 -3.99 -9.41
C TYR A 144 24.31 -4.07 -9.55
N PRO A 145 25.00 -4.73 -8.60
CA PRO A 145 26.42 -5.00 -8.78
C PRO A 145 26.63 -5.89 -10.01
N GLU A 146 27.73 -5.68 -10.73
CA GLU A 146 28.14 -6.59 -11.80
C GLU A 146 28.31 -8.00 -11.22
N LEU A 147 27.69 -8.99 -11.86
CA LEU A 147 27.90 -10.39 -11.52
C LEU A 147 29.36 -10.74 -11.82
N VAL A 148 30.15 -10.97 -10.76
CA VAL A 148 31.51 -11.49 -10.90
C VAL A 148 31.40 -12.93 -11.41
N ALA A 149 32.00 -13.21 -12.57
CA ALA A 149 32.06 -14.54 -13.19
C ALA A 149 32.96 -15.51 -12.41
#